data_AF-A0A819G3F5-F1
#
_entry.id   AF-A0A819G3F5-F1
#
_cell.length_a   1.000
_cell.length_b   1.000
_cell.length_c   1.000
_cell.angle_alpha   90.00
_cell.angle_beta   90.00
_cell.angle_gamma   90.00
#
_symmetry.space_group_name_H-M   'P 1'
#
loop_
_entity.id
_entity.type
_entity.pdbx_description
1 polymer ?
#
loop_
_entity_poly.entity_id
_entity_poly.type
_entity_poly.pdbx_seq_one_letter_code
_entity_poly.pdbx_strand_id
1 'polypeptide(L)'
;MSYGLYVDSSGTLYVSDNTYHRVTKWLRNTIIGIVAAGNGIAGSTLEQLDSPQGVWVDGSGNLFVADTLNHRVVKWTNNATSGIVVAGGQDGTLVIPSIDPTSNIGGSSLSQIGQVLALFLDRTTNTIYLSDTGSYCSANPCSSYSNNYRVLEWPLNGASAGTTVAGSNWVGFTDTQIGISYGLYVDSSGTLFVADSTYHQVTKWLRNTIIGIIAAGNGIAGSTLEQLNSPQGVWVDGSGNLLVADTLNHRVVKWTNNATSGIVIAGGQGQGSYSVQLNTPSAIIVDDYENLFILDAGNQRIMRYSRGSSFGVTVFGGSNDNGFGTV
;
A
#
# COMPACT_ATOMS: atom_id res chain seq x y z
N MET A 1 0.20 -11.70 3.82
CA MET A 1 0.05 -10.54 4.72
C MET A 1 0.59 -9.34 3.95
N SER A 2 -0.23 -8.31 3.76
CA SER A 2 0.18 -7.07 3.11
C SER A 2 0.59 -6.09 4.20
N TYR A 3 1.72 -5.42 3.99
CA TYR A 3 2.27 -4.43 4.90
C TYR A 3 2.70 -3.22 4.03
N GLY A 4 2.49 -2.00 4.50
CA GLY A 4 3.04 -0.80 3.90
C GLY A 4 4.48 -0.55 4.33
N LEU A 5 5.27 0.01 3.41
CA LEU A 5 6.64 0.47 3.63
C LEU A 5 6.78 1.89 3.09
N TYR A 6 7.41 2.76 3.87
CA TYR A 6 7.81 4.08 3.43
C TYR A 6 9.22 4.43 3.96
N VAL A 7 10.03 5.13 3.16
CA VAL A 7 11.34 5.66 3.54
C VAL A 7 11.35 7.18 3.34
N ASP A 8 11.68 7.94 4.38
CA ASP A 8 11.83 9.39 4.25
C ASP A 8 13.24 9.79 3.75
N SER A 9 13.43 11.08 3.47
CA SER A 9 14.71 11.61 2.98
C SER A 9 15.86 11.52 4.00
N SER A 10 15.56 11.29 5.28
CA SER A 10 16.58 11.00 6.30
C SER A 10 17.02 9.54 6.29
N GLY A 11 16.30 8.66 5.59
CA GLY A 11 16.48 7.22 5.59
C GLY A 11 15.77 6.52 6.75
N THR A 12 14.81 7.18 7.41
CA THR A 12 13.94 6.55 8.41
C THR A 12 12.89 5.71 7.70
N LEU A 13 12.77 4.45 8.09
CA LEU A 13 11.76 3.54 7.55
C LEU A 13 10.52 3.51 8.42
N TYR A 14 9.35 3.48 7.80
CA TYR A 14 8.05 3.34 8.41
C TYR A 14 7.42 2.07 7.88
N VAL A 15 6.92 1.22 8.78
CA VAL A 15 6.38 -0.10 8.46
C VAL A 15 5.07 -0.25 9.20
N SER A 16 3.98 -0.49 8.47
CA SER A 16 2.75 -0.95 9.13
C SER A 16 2.98 -2.37 9.64
N ASP A 17 2.70 -2.60 10.91
CA ASP A 17 2.69 -3.92 11.51
C ASP A 17 1.23 -4.32 11.71
N ASN A 18 0.69 -5.02 10.71
CA ASN A 18 -0.70 -5.43 10.68
C ASN A 18 -1.06 -6.33 11.87
N THR A 19 -0.15 -7.23 12.25
CA THR A 19 -0.33 -8.20 13.35
C THR A 19 -0.43 -7.50 14.70
N TYR A 20 0.29 -6.40 14.88
CA TYR A 20 0.30 -5.63 16.12
C TYR A 20 -0.47 -4.31 16.01
N HIS A 21 -1.31 -4.12 14.99
CA HIS A 21 -2.20 -2.96 14.88
C HIS A 21 -1.52 -1.61 15.13
N ARG A 22 -0.33 -1.43 14.54
CA ARG A 22 0.50 -0.25 14.75
C ARG A 22 1.38 0.04 13.54
N VAL A 23 2.01 1.20 13.52
CA VAL A 23 3.11 1.52 12.61
C VAL A 23 4.36 1.73 13.44
N THR A 24 5.46 1.08 13.04
CA THR A 24 6.77 1.30 13.64
C THR A 24 7.64 2.14 12.72
N LYS A 25 8.48 3.01 13.29
CA LYS A 25 9.52 3.73 12.58
C LYS A 25 10.91 3.34 13.07
N TRP A 26 11.86 3.30 12.15
CA TRP A 26 13.21 2.83 12.39
C TRP A 26 14.19 3.85 11.80
N LEU A 27 14.97 4.47 12.68
CA LEU A 27 15.96 5.45 12.24
C LEU A 27 17.09 4.73 11.50
N ARG A 28 17.70 5.44 10.55
CA ARG A 28 18.82 4.91 9.79
C ARG A 28 19.91 4.36 10.72
N ASN A 29 20.37 3.13 10.43
CA ASN A 29 21.40 2.42 11.20
C ASN A 29 21.03 2.09 12.66
N THR A 30 19.74 2.02 12.99
CA THR A 30 19.27 1.52 14.29
C THR A 30 18.78 0.07 14.19
N ILE A 31 18.64 -0.60 15.33
CA ILE A 31 18.09 -1.97 15.43
C ILE A 31 16.88 -2.03 16.37
N ILE A 32 16.38 -0.88 16.82
CA ILE A 32 15.22 -0.77 17.70
C ILE A 32 14.20 0.13 17.02
N GLY A 33 12.99 -0.39 16.84
CA GLY A 33 11.87 0.36 16.31
C GLY A 33 11.30 1.30 17.36
N ILE A 34 10.51 2.28 16.92
CA ILE A 34 9.70 3.11 17.80
C ILE A 34 8.29 3.09 17.24
N VAL A 35 7.28 2.97 18.11
CA VAL A 35 5.88 3.11 17.67
C VAL A 35 5.65 4.54 17.17
N ALA A 36 5.21 4.64 15.92
CA ALA A 36 4.92 5.91 15.25
C ALA A 36 3.42 6.22 15.19
N ALA A 37 2.56 5.20 15.19
CA ALA A 37 1.10 5.30 15.24
C ALA A 37 0.48 3.99 15.76
N GLY A 38 -0.68 4.08 16.39
CA GLY A 38 -1.40 2.94 16.97
C GLY A 38 -0.78 2.43 18.27
N ASN A 39 -1.59 2.17 19.28
CA ASN A 39 -1.13 1.73 20.61
C ASN A 39 -0.87 0.21 20.74
N GLY A 40 -0.93 -0.55 19.64
CA GLY A 40 -0.71 -1.99 19.66
C GLY A 40 -1.98 -2.84 19.82
N ILE A 41 -3.15 -2.20 19.95
CA ILE A 41 -4.43 -2.86 20.21
C ILE A 41 -5.40 -2.52 19.09
N ALA A 42 -6.03 -3.54 18.50
CA ALA A 42 -7.11 -3.37 17.53
C ALA A 42 -8.25 -2.54 18.13
N GLY A 43 -8.70 -1.53 17.39
CA GLY A 43 -9.87 -0.74 17.76
C GLY A 43 -10.04 0.49 16.88
N SER A 44 -11.11 1.25 17.13
CA SER A 44 -11.55 2.37 16.29
C SER A 44 -11.37 3.75 16.93
N THR A 45 -10.88 3.81 18.18
CA THR A 45 -10.49 5.09 18.81
C THR A 45 -9.32 5.74 18.07
N LEU A 46 -9.01 7.01 18.36
CA LEU A 46 -7.98 7.74 17.61
C LEU A 46 -6.54 7.34 18.00
N GLU A 47 -6.38 6.65 19.13
CA GLU A 47 -5.12 6.05 19.59
C GLU A 47 -4.90 4.64 19.01
N GLN A 48 -5.94 4.04 18.43
CA GLN A 48 -5.97 2.67 17.92
C GLN A 48 -5.99 2.63 16.40
N LEU A 49 -5.47 1.53 15.87
CA LEU A 49 -5.57 1.14 14.47
C LEU A 49 -6.19 -0.26 14.42
N ASP A 50 -6.79 -0.63 13.30
CA ASP A 50 -7.16 -2.00 13.01
C ASP A 50 -6.61 -2.40 11.64
N SER A 51 -5.71 -3.38 11.71
CA SER A 51 -5.03 -4.00 10.58
C SER A 51 -4.42 -2.99 9.58
N PRO A 52 -3.57 -2.04 10.02
CA PRO A 52 -3.05 -0.99 9.16
C PRO A 52 -2.21 -1.54 8.00
N GLN A 53 -2.26 -0.87 6.84
CA GLN A 53 -1.49 -1.25 5.64
C GLN A 53 -0.71 -0.07 5.06
N GLY A 54 -1.23 0.61 4.03
CA GLY A 54 -0.52 1.72 3.37
C GLY A 54 -0.06 2.81 4.35
N VAL A 55 1.21 3.18 4.28
CA VAL A 55 1.82 4.25 5.09
C VAL A 55 2.58 5.22 4.22
N TRP A 56 2.42 6.52 4.49
CA TRP A 56 3.17 7.60 3.83
C TRP A 56 3.48 8.71 4.81
N VAL A 57 4.57 9.44 4.57
CA VAL A 57 4.95 10.59 5.39
C VAL A 57 4.98 11.85 4.51
N ASP A 58 4.52 12.99 5.00
CA ASP A 58 4.64 14.27 4.29
C ASP A 58 6.00 14.96 4.53
N GLY A 59 6.26 16.07 3.83
CA GLY A 59 7.50 16.84 4.00
C GLY A 59 7.68 17.49 5.39
N SER A 60 6.62 17.52 6.21
CA SER A 60 6.66 18.01 7.60
C SER A 60 6.84 16.88 8.62
N GLY A 61 6.94 15.62 8.17
CA GLY A 61 7.08 14.44 9.04
C GLY A 61 5.76 13.91 9.61
N ASN A 62 4.61 14.33 9.09
CA ASN A 62 3.33 13.74 9.49
C ASN A 62 3.12 12.39 8.81
N LEU A 63 2.74 11.39 9.58
CA LEU A 63 2.50 10.02 9.12
C LEU A 63 1.02 9.84 8.79
N PHE A 64 0.73 9.36 7.58
CA PHE A 64 -0.59 8.97 7.10
C PHE A 64 -0.65 7.45 7.06
N VAL A 65 -1.68 6.88 7.66
CA VAL A 65 -1.87 5.43 7.75
C VAL A 65 -3.25 5.07 7.23
N ALA A 66 -3.29 4.11 6.33
CA ALA A 66 -4.51 3.40 5.96
C ALA A 66 -4.90 2.49 7.13
N ASP A 67 -5.93 2.89 7.86
CA ASP A 67 -6.51 2.14 8.97
C ASP A 67 -7.59 1.21 8.41
N THR A 68 -7.11 0.13 7.78
CA THR A 68 -7.81 -0.63 6.75
C THR A 68 -9.18 -1.13 7.19
N LEU A 69 -9.26 -1.77 8.37
CA LEU A 69 -10.53 -2.35 8.84
C LEU A 69 -11.46 -1.33 9.50
N ASN A 70 -10.94 -0.15 9.82
CA ASN A 70 -11.73 1.00 10.25
C ASN A 70 -12.17 1.91 9.08
N HIS A 71 -11.87 1.53 7.84
CA HIS A 71 -12.36 2.23 6.64
C HIS A 71 -12.00 3.72 6.59
N ARG A 72 -10.79 4.07 7.04
CA ARG A 72 -10.35 5.46 7.15
C ARG A 72 -8.85 5.60 6.90
N VAL A 73 -8.44 6.83 6.59
CA VAL A 73 -7.04 7.25 6.62
C VAL A 73 -6.86 8.21 7.77
N VAL A 74 -5.87 7.93 8.60
CA VAL A 74 -5.60 8.70 9.82
C VAL A 74 -4.19 9.30 9.73
N LYS A 75 -4.08 10.57 10.11
CA LYS A 75 -2.85 11.34 10.16
C LYS A 75 -2.35 11.45 11.60
N TRP A 76 -1.10 11.10 11.85
CA TRP A 76 -0.38 11.37 13.10
C TRP A 76 0.66 12.46 12.86
N THR A 77 0.66 13.47 13.71
CA THR A 77 1.76 14.44 13.76
C THR A 77 2.91 13.88 14.60
N ASN A 78 4.10 14.45 14.49
CA ASN A 78 5.27 13.92 15.21
C ASN A 78 5.03 13.90 16.73
N ASN A 79 5.25 12.73 17.35
CA ASN A 79 5.00 12.45 18.78
C ASN A 79 3.53 12.53 19.24
N ALA A 80 2.56 12.54 18.32
CA ALA A 80 1.16 12.47 18.70
C ALA A 80 0.82 11.11 19.33
N THR A 81 0.00 11.13 20.38
CA THR A 81 -0.52 9.90 21.01
C THR A 81 -1.81 9.40 20.35
N SER A 82 -2.46 10.25 19.55
CA SER A 82 -3.67 9.95 18.79
C SER A 82 -3.64 10.60 17.42
N GLY A 83 -4.42 10.07 16.49
CA GLY A 83 -4.49 10.50 15.11
C GLY A 83 -5.64 11.44 14.81
N ILE A 84 -5.64 11.97 13.60
CA ILE A 84 -6.70 12.82 13.03
C ILE A 84 -7.21 12.12 11.78
N VAL A 85 -8.52 11.83 11.70
CA VAL A 85 -9.11 11.27 10.47
C VAL A 85 -9.05 12.31 9.36
N VAL A 86 -8.46 11.94 8.21
CA VAL A 86 -8.29 12.84 7.06
C VAL A 86 -9.03 12.38 5.81
N ALA A 87 -9.46 11.11 5.76
CA ALA A 87 -10.36 10.59 4.74
C ALA A 87 -11.12 9.37 5.25
N GLY A 88 -12.31 9.14 4.72
CA GLY A 88 -13.20 8.06 5.18
C GLY A 88 -13.80 8.31 6.56
N GLY A 89 -14.57 7.32 7.03
CA GLY A 89 -15.19 7.25 8.36
C GLY A 89 -15.44 8.57 9.06
N GLN A 90 -16.58 9.22 8.80
CA GLN A 90 -16.99 10.32 9.68
C GLN A 90 -17.30 9.79 11.08
N ASP A 91 -16.69 10.50 12.01
CA ASP A 91 -16.95 10.60 13.44
C ASP A 91 -16.39 9.49 14.33
N GLY A 92 -15.34 9.86 15.06
CA GLY A 92 -15.07 9.38 16.43
C GLY A 92 -16.21 9.64 17.44
N THR A 93 -17.45 9.69 16.96
CA THR A 93 -18.71 9.69 17.70
C THR A 93 -19.75 8.97 16.85
N LEU A 94 -19.75 7.65 17.00
CA LEU A 94 -20.82 6.79 16.53
C LEU A 94 -22.08 7.05 17.38
N VAL A 95 -22.97 7.95 16.96
CA VAL A 95 -24.37 7.89 17.44
C VAL A 95 -25.15 7.12 16.38
N ILE A 96 -25.06 5.79 16.43
CA ILE A 96 -26.08 4.95 15.80
C ILE A 96 -27.26 4.88 16.79
N PRO A 97 -28.49 5.25 16.41
CA PRO A 97 -29.64 4.78 17.14
C PRO A 97 -29.71 3.26 16.92
N SER A 98 -29.21 2.53 17.92
CA SER A 98 -29.46 1.11 18.15
C SER A 98 -29.29 0.15 16.97
N ILE A 99 -28.07 0.00 16.43
CA ILE A 99 -27.69 -1.26 15.75
C ILE A 99 -26.23 -1.61 16.09
N ASP A 100 -26.08 -2.79 16.70
CA ASP A 100 -24.93 -3.70 16.77
C ASP A 100 -23.49 -3.15 16.52
N PRO A 101 -22.57 -3.22 17.53
CA PRO A 101 -21.15 -2.87 17.39
C PRO A 101 -20.34 -3.79 16.45
N THR A 102 -20.97 -4.77 15.79
CA THR A 102 -20.35 -5.60 14.74
C THR A 102 -20.60 -5.09 13.31
N SER A 103 -21.35 -4.00 13.11
CA SER A 103 -21.74 -3.51 11.78
C SER A 103 -20.65 -2.66 11.11
N ASN A 104 -19.63 -3.34 10.58
CA ASN A 104 -18.55 -2.77 9.77
C ASN A 104 -19.00 -2.46 8.33
N ILE A 105 -19.96 -1.54 8.17
CA ILE A 105 -20.55 -1.21 6.87
C ILE A 105 -19.68 -0.15 6.17
N GLY A 106 -18.70 -0.61 5.37
CA GLY A 106 -17.98 0.21 4.40
C GLY A 106 -18.94 0.79 3.36
N GLY A 107 -18.72 2.05 2.97
CA GLY A 107 -19.72 2.81 2.21
C GLY A 107 -19.70 2.61 0.71
N SER A 108 -20.83 2.94 0.08
CA SER A 108 -21.03 3.00 -1.39
C SER A 108 -20.99 4.43 -1.93
N SER A 109 -20.77 5.43 -1.06
CA SER A 109 -20.75 6.85 -1.39
C SER A 109 -19.33 7.41 -1.37
N LEU A 110 -19.08 8.55 -2.02
CA LEU A 110 -17.73 9.13 -2.10
C LEU A 110 -17.22 9.71 -0.76
N SER A 111 -18.10 9.84 0.24
CA SER A 111 -17.78 10.26 1.62
C SER A 111 -17.59 9.09 2.59
N GLN A 112 -17.96 7.87 2.19
CA GLN A 112 -17.81 6.65 2.98
C GLN A 112 -17.03 5.62 2.15
N ILE A 113 -15.77 5.42 2.50
CA ILE A 113 -14.87 4.53 1.77
C ILE A 113 -14.95 3.10 2.34
N GLY A 114 -14.55 2.12 1.54
CA GLY A 114 -14.35 0.74 1.96
C GLY A 114 -12.98 0.52 2.60
N GLN A 115 -12.45 -0.70 2.53
CA GLN A 115 -11.12 -1.03 3.03
C GLN A 115 -10.06 -0.28 2.22
N VAL A 116 -9.16 0.40 2.93
CA VAL A 116 -8.00 1.06 2.35
C VAL A 116 -6.79 0.14 2.50
N LEU A 117 -6.41 -0.52 1.41
CA LEU A 117 -5.25 -1.42 1.36
C LEU A 117 -4.01 -0.65 0.90
N ALA A 118 -4.16 0.15 -0.15
CA ALA A 118 -3.10 0.96 -0.73
C ALA A 118 -3.34 2.44 -0.45
N LEU A 119 -2.25 3.14 -0.14
CA LEU A 119 -2.23 4.58 0.09
C LEU A 119 -1.02 5.15 -0.66
N PHE A 120 -1.17 6.34 -1.22
CA PHE A 120 -0.11 7.17 -1.78
C PHE A 120 -0.36 8.63 -1.42
N LEU A 121 0.69 9.38 -1.08
CA LEU A 121 0.60 10.82 -0.83
C LEU A 121 1.36 11.59 -1.91
N ASP A 122 0.61 12.33 -2.75
CA ASP A 122 1.20 13.33 -3.62
C ASP A 122 1.50 14.59 -2.80
N ARG A 123 2.78 14.77 -2.46
CA ARG A 123 3.26 15.93 -1.70
C ARG A 123 3.20 17.24 -2.48
N THR A 124 3.16 17.18 -3.81
CA THR A 124 3.16 18.37 -4.66
C THR A 124 1.77 19.02 -4.70
N THR A 125 0.72 18.20 -4.65
CA THR A 125 -0.67 18.65 -4.66
C THR A 125 -1.34 18.58 -3.28
N ASN A 126 -0.67 18.01 -2.28
CA ASN A 126 -1.21 17.74 -0.94
C ASN A 126 -2.49 16.89 -1.01
N THR A 127 -2.41 15.80 -1.75
CA THR A 127 -3.55 14.92 -2.08
C THR A 127 -3.17 13.48 -1.76
N ILE A 128 -4.07 12.74 -1.12
CA ILE A 128 -3.90 11.29 -0.97
C ILE A 128 -4.65 10.56 -2.08
N TYR A 129 -4.04 9.50 -2.58
CA TYR A 129 -4.68 8.50 -3.43
C TYR A 129 -4.83 7.24 -2.60
N LEU A 130 -6.03 6.69 -2.56
CA LEU A 130 -6.33 5.54 -1.73
C LEU A 130 -7.15 4.52 -2.51
N SER A 131 -6.87 3.24 -2.27
CA SER A 131 -7.75 2.17 -2.75
C SER A 131 -9.04 2.21 -1.94
N ASP A 132 -10.18 2.13 -2.61
CA ASP A 132 -11.48 1.94 -2.00
C ASP A 132 -11.98 0.57 -2.45
N THR A 133 -11.70 -0.43 -1.60
CA THR A 133 -12.07 -1.82 -1.83
C THR A 133 -13.24 -2.23 -0.95
N GLY A 134 -14.15 -3.04 -1.46
CA GLY A 134 -15.28 -3.56 -0.71
C GLY A 134 -14.93 -4.16 0.65
N SER A 135 -15.84 -4.06 1.62
CA SER A 135 -15.70 -4.77 2.90
C SER A 135 -15.90 -6.27 2.68
N TYR A 136 -14.86 -7.07 2.91
CA TYR A 136 -15.02 -8.53 2.99
C TYR A 136 -15.78 -8.85 4.29
N CYS A 137 -17.10 -9.02 4.23
CA CYS A 137 -17.85 -9.52 5.37
C CYS A 137 -17.59 -11.04 5.50
N SER A 138 -17.18 -11.49 6.69
CA SER A 138 -17.02 -12.91 7.03
C SER A 138 -18.30 -13.52 7.61
N ALA A 139 -19.36 -12.72 7.83
CA ALA A 139 -20.60 -13.15 8.47
C ALA A 139 -21.64 -13.66 7.45
N ASN A 140 -22.14 -14.89 7.64
CA ASN A 140 -23.24 -15.45 6.85
C ASN A 140 -24.57 -15.24 7.59
N PRO A 141 -25.61 -14.61 6.99
CA PRO A 141 -25.69 -14.10 5.62
C PRO A 141 -25.17 -12.66 5.48
N CYS A 142 -24.23 -12.48 4.56
CA CYS A 142 -23.75 -11.16 4.13
C CYS A 142 -24.85 -10.45 3.31
N SER A 143 -25.55 -9.47 3.90
CA SER A 143 -26.66 -8.77 3.24
C SER A 143 -26.26 -7.48 2.49
N SER A 144 -24.98 -7.08 2.49
CA SER A 144 -24.52 -5.89 1.77
C SER A 144 -23.06 -5.99 1.34
N TYR A 145 -22.81 -6.33 0.08
CA TYR A 145 -21.52 -6.10 -0.56
C TYR A 145 -21.41 -4.61 -0.92
N SER A 146 -20.43 -3.88 -0.39
CA SER A 146 -19.92 -2.72 -1.14
C SER A 146 -18.93 -3.29 -2.15
N ASN A 147 -19.25 -3.28 -3.45
CA ASN A 147 -18.35 -3.81 -4.48
C ASN A 147 -17.44 -2.71 -5.03
N ASN A 148 -16.93 -1.83 -4.17
CA ASN A 148 -16.01 -0.80 -4.65
C ASN A 148 -14.70 -1.47 -5.05
N TYR A 149 -14.25 -1.22 -6.27
CA TYR A 149 -12.93 -1.57 -6.77
C TYR A 149 -12.42 -0.37 -7.54
N ARG A 150 -12.06 0.67 -6.78
CA ARG A 150 -11.69 1.98 -7.32
C ARG A 150 -10.53 2.60 -6.55
N VAL A 151 -9.90 3.59 -7.17
CA VAL A 151 -8.94 4.48 -6.51
C VAL A 151 -9.59 5.85 -6.40
N LEU A 152 -9.55 6.41 -5.20
CA LEU A 152 -10.02 7.76 -4.91
C LEU A 152 -8.85 8.72 -4.80
N GLU A 153 -8.97 9.86 -5.45
CA GLU A 153 -8.18 11.06 -5.20
C GLU A 153 -8.88 11.88 -4.11
N TRP A 154 -8.20 12.19 -3.01
CA TRP A 154 -8.75 12.89 -1.86
C TRP A 154 -7.84 14.07 -1.45
N PRO A 155 -8.23 15.31 -1.80
CA PRO A 155 -7.48 16.50 -1.41
C PRO A 155 -7.46 16.71 0.12
N LEU A 156 -6.30 16.99 0.71
CA LEU A 156 -6.16 17.22 2.16
C LEU A 156 -6.46 18.66 2.59
N ASN A 157 -7.11 19.46 1.74
CA ASN A 157 -7.48 20.85 1.97
C ASN A 157 -8.92 21.02 2.52
N GLY A 158 -9.39 20.02 3.30
CA GLY A 158 -10.73 20.03 3.90
C GLY A 158 -11.82 19.39 3.03
N ALA A 159 -11.45 18.58 2.03
CA ALA A 159 -12.44 17.85 1.23
C ALA A 159 -13.26 16.88 2.10
N SER A 160 -14.57 16.86 1.87
CA SER A 160 -15.51 15.96 2.57
C SER A 160 -15.74 14.63 1.84
N ALA A 161 -15.21 14.48 0.64
CA ALA A 161 -15.36 13.31 -0.22
C ALA A 161 -14.22 13.22 -1.24
N GLY A 162 -13.90 12.00 -1.68
CA GLY A 162 -12.94 11.74 -2.74
C GLY A 162 -13.57 11.75 -4.14
N THR A 163 -12.73 11.75 -5.17
CA THR A 163 -13.14 11.59 -6.57
C THR A 163 -12.56 10.31 -7.15
N THR A 164 -13.36 9.51 -7.85
CA THR A 164 -12.87 8.31 -8.53
C THR A 164 -11.93 8.67 -9.68
N VAL A 165 -10.72 8.13 -9.65
CA VAL A 165 -9.68 8.35 -10.69
C VAL A 165 -9.24 7.06 -11.39
N ALA A 166 -9.58 5.89 -10.85
CA ALA A 166 -9.41 4.60 -11.50
C ALA A 166 -10.48 3.62 -11.00
N GLY A 167 -10.85 2.65 -11.84
CA GLY A 167 -11.80 1.62 -11.48
C GLY A 167 -13.25 2.07 -11.39
N SER A 168 -14.08 1.23 -10.76
CA SER A 168 -15.52 1.47 -10.65
C SER A 168 -16.11 0.84 -9.38
N ASN A 169 -17.43 0.95 -9.21
CA ASN A 169 -18.15 0.27 -8.12
C ASN A 169 -18.47 -1.20 -8.43
N TRP A 170 -17.80 -1.79 -9.44
CA TRP A 170 -17.93 -3.18 -9.84
C TRP A 170 -16.60 -3.73 -10.34
N VAL A 171 -16.30 -4.98 -9.98
CA VAL A 171 -15.18 -5.75 -10.55
C VAL A 171 -15.50 -6.13 -12.00
N GLY A 172 -14.48 -6.17 -12.85
CA GLY A 172 -14.59 -6.69 -14.20
C GLY A 172 -13.33 -6.44 -15.03
N PHE A 173 -13.34 -6.93 -16.27
CA PHE A 173 -12.16 -6.97 -17.15
C PHE A 173 -12.17 -5.88 -18.24
N THR A 174 -13.03 -4.87 -18.12
CA THR A 174 -12.97 -3.73 -19.06
C THR A 174 -11.81 -2.81 -18.71
N ASP A 175 -11.41 -1.99 -19.66
CA ASP A 175 -10.39 -0.96 -19.47
C ASP A 175 -10.76 0.12 -18.45
N THR A 176 -12.01 0.13 -17.97
CA THR A 176 -12.48 1.05 -16.91
C THR A 176 -12.47 0.41 -15.51
N GLN A 177 -12.10 -0.86 -15.38
CA GLN A 177 -12.22 -1.61 -14.14
C GLN A 177 -10.85 -2.05 -13.60
N ILE A 178 -10.79 -2.16 -12.28
CA ILE A 178 -9.67 -2.77 -11.55
C ILE A 178 -10.23 -3.81 -10.57
N GLY A 179 -9.39 -4.69 -10.07
CA GLY A 179 -9.68 -5.55 -8.94
C GLY A 179 -9.16 -5.00 -7.61
N ILE A 180 -8.76 -5.89 -6.71
CA ILE A 180 -8.13 -5.53 -5.44
C ILE A 180 -6.75 -4.95 -5.73
N SER A 181 -6.51 -3.73 -5.27
CA SER A 181 -5.23 -3.03 -5.43
C SER A 181 -4.49 -2.91 -4.09
N TYR A 182 -3.24 -3.37 -4.08
CA TYR A 182 -2.37 -3.32 -2.89
C TYR A 182 -1.26 -2.27 -3.01
N GLY A 183 -1.07 -1.66 -4.18
CA GLY A 183 -0.07 -0.62 -4.40
C GLY A 183 -0.54 0.45 -5.35
N LEU A 184 -0.25 1.70 -4.98
CA LEU A 184 -0.52 2.90 -5.75
C LEU A 184 0.74 3.74 -5.81
N TYR A 185 0.97 4.35 -6.96
CA TYR A 185 2.01 5.37 -7.12
C TYR A 185 1.57 6.40 -8.15
N VAL A 186 1.77 7.68 -7.86
CA VAL A 186 1.55 8.75 -8.85
C VAL A 186 2.91 9.34 -9.21
N ASP A 187 3.25 9.32 -10.50
CA ASP A 187 4.50 9.89 -10.97
C ASP A 187 4.45 11.43 -11.05
N SER A 188 5.60 12.05 -11.35
CA SER A 188 5.70 13.52 -11.45
C SER A 188 4.86 14.14 -12.58
N SER A 189 4.35 13.34 -13.52
CA SER A 189 3.41 13.81 -14.55
C SER A 189 1.96 13.81 -14.07
N GLY A 190 1.68 13.18 -12.92
CA GLY A 190 0.33 12.95 -12.42
C GLY A 190 -0.32 11.68 -12.96
N THR A 191 0.47 10.76 -13.52
CA THR A 191 -0.05 9.45 -13.98
C THR A 191 -0.11 8.51 -12.78
N LEU A 192 -1.30 7.95 -12.52
CA LEU A 192 -1.54 6.97 -11.46
C LEU A 192 -1.21 5.56 -11.97
N PHE A 193 -0.40 4.83 -11.21
CA PHE A 193 -0.10 3.42 -11.41
C PHE A 193 -0.77 2.60 -10.31
N VAL A 194 -1.48 1.55 -10.71
CA VAL A 194 -2.26 0.68 -9.83
C VAL A 194 -1.77 -0.76 -9.98
N ALA A 195 -1.25 -1.32 -8.90
CA ALA A 195 -0.97 -2.75 -8.82
C ALA A 195 -2.28 -3.53 -8.67
N ASP A 196 -2.80 -4.03 -9.79
CA ASP A 196 -4.02 -4.82 -9.80
C ASP A 196 -3.70 -6.29 -9.50
N SER A 197 -3.80 -6.62 -8.21
CA SER A 197 -3.40 -7.93 -7.72
C SER A 197 -4.40 -9.03 -8.10
N THR A 198 -5.66 -8.69 -8.39
CA THR A 198 -6.67 -9.62 -8.89
C THR A 198 -6.41 -10.00 -10.34
N TYR A 199 -5.99 -9.04 -11.16
CA TYR A 199 -5.75 -9.26 -12.58
C TYR A 199 -4.28 -9.43 -12.95
N HIS A 200 -3.40 -9.64 -11.96
CA HIS A 200 -1.99 -9.98 -12.21
C HIS A 200 -1.31 -9.00 -13.18
N GLN A 201 -1.57 -7.71 -13.02
CA GLN A 201 -1.06 -6.66 -13.90
C GLN A 201 -0.89 -5.34 -13.15
N VAL A 202 -0.16 -4.40 -13.76
CA VAL A 202 -0.15 -3.01 -13.32
C VAL A 202 -0.80 -2.17 -14.41
N THR A 203 -1.79 -1.36 -14.05
CA THR A 203 -2.44 -0.42 -14.97
C THR A 203 -1.98 1.00 -14.68
N LYS A 204 -1.86 1.84 -15.72
CA LYS A 204 -1.62 3.27 -15.62
C LYS A 204 -2.83 4.06 -16.08
N TRP A 205 -3.11 5.15 -15.38
CA TRP A 205 -4.30 5.99 -15.55
C TRP A 205 -3.84 7.43 -15.69
N LEU A 206 -4.06 8.01 -16.86
CA LEU A 206 -3.72 9.40 -17.11
C LEU A 206 -4.72 10.31 -16.40
N ARG A 207 -4.27 11.47 -15.93
CA ARG A 207 -5.14 12.46 -15.28
C ARG A 207 -6.34 12.80 -16.19
N ASN A 208 -7.53 12.86 -15.58
CA ASN A 208 -8.81 13.13 -16.26
C ASN A 208 -9.22 12.07 -17.30
N THR A 209 -8.70 10.84 -17.19
CA THR A 209 -9.16 9.70 -17.98
C THR A 209 -9.82 8.66 -17.07
N ILE A 210 -10.68 7.83 -17.66
CA ILE A 210 -11.34 6.71 -16.98
C ILE A 210 -10.94 5.37 -17.59
N ILE A 211 -9.88 5.36 -18.40
CA ILE A 211 -9.39 4.19 -19.13
C ILE A 211 -8.00 3.88 -18.61
N GLY A 212 -7.85 2.70 -18.02
CA GLY A 212 -6.59 2.10 -17.61
C GLY A 212 -5.87 1.47 -18.78
N ILE A 213 -4.57 1.70 -18.86
CA ILE A 213 -3.67 1.11 -19.85
C ILE A 213 -2.74 0.16 -19.13
N ILE A 214 -2.56 -1.06 -19.64
CA ILE A 214 -1.60 -2.01 -19.05
C ILE A 214 -0.18 -1.44 -19.18
N ALA A 215 0.50 -1.32 -18.05
CA ALA A 215 1.87 -0.82 -17.94
C ALA A 215 2.89 -1.95 -17.65
N ALA A 216 2.46 -3.03 -16.99
CA ALA A 216 3.25 -4.24 -16.78
C ALA A 216 2.34 -5.46 -16.59
N GLY A 217 2.85 -6.64 -16.92
CA GLY A 217 2.05 -7.87 -16.97
C GLY A 217 1.16 -7.93 -18.21
N ASN A 218 0.36 -9.00 -18.32
CA ASN A 218 -0.54 -9.24 -19.45
C ASN A 218 -1.94 -9.73 -19.04
N GLY A 219 -2.31 -9.53 -17.77
CA GLY A 219 -3.61 -9.97 -17.25
C GLY A 219 -3.67 -11.44 -16.83
N ILE A 220 -2.58 -12.20 -17.02
CA ILE A 220 -2.54 -13.65 -16.79
C ILE A 220 -1.47 -13.97 -15.74
N ALA A 221 -1.88 -14.69 -14.69
CA ALA A 221 -0.96 -15.20 -13.69
C ALA A 221 0.10 -16.11 -14.31
N GLY A 222 1.37 -15.82 -14.06
CA GLY A 222 2.48 -16.66 -14.51
C GLY A 222 3.83 -16.10 -14.10
N SER A 223 4.90 -16.77 -14.52
CA SER A 223 6.27 -16.48 -14.06
C SER A 223 7.24 -16.10 -15.19
N THR A 224 6.78 -16.05 -16.45
CA THR A 224 7.59 -15.48 -17.55
C THR A 224 7.80 -13.98 -17.34
N LEU A 225 8.64 -13.34 -18.17
CA LEU A 225 8.97 -11.92 -17.98
C LEU A 225 7.88 -10.97 -18.47
N GLU A 226 6.91 -11.47 -19.23
CA GLU A 226 5.70 -10.77 -19.67
C GLU A 226 4.55 -10.89 -18.65
N GLN A 227 4.68 -11.80 -17.68
CA GLN A 227 3.65 -12.15 -16.71
C GLN A 227 4.03 -11.70 -15.30
N LEU A 228 2.99 -11.43 -14.52
CA LEU A 228 3.07 -11.17 -13.09
C LEU A 228 2.20 -12.18 -12.35
N ASN A 229 2.39 -12.28 -11.03
CA ASN A 229 1.54 -13.09 -10.17
C ASN A 229 1.24 -12.36 -8.85
N SER A 230 0.05 -11.74 -8.79
CA SER A 230 -0.43 -10.95 -7.66
C SER A 230 0.55 -9.82 -7.27
N PRO A 231 0.85 -8.90 -8.20
CA PRO A 231 1.75 -7.78 -7.92
C PRO A 231 1.16 -6.88 -6.82
N GLN A 232 1.96 -6.46 -5.84
CA GLN A 232 1.47 -5.63 -4.72
C GLN A 232 2.16 -4.27 -4.66
N GLY A 233 3.49 -4.22 -4.63
CA GLY A 233 4.23 -2.97 -4.59
C GLY A 233 4.50 -2.42 -6.00
N VAL A 234 4.32 -1.10 -6.19
CA VAL A 234 4.68 -0.39 -7.43
C VAL A 234 5.43 0.90 -7.12
N TRP A 235 6.41 1.23 -7.96
CA TRP A 235 7.17 2.47 -7.89
C TRP A 235 7.61 2.89 -9.29
N VAL A 236 7.62 4.18 -9.59
CA VAL A 236 8.18 4.70 -10.86
C VAL A 236 9.40 5.55 -10.57
N ASP A 237 10.55 5.17 -11.15
CA ASP A 237 11.80 5.90 -10.99
C ASP A 237 11.82 7.22 -11.80
N GLY A 238 12.79 8.09 -11.53
CA GLY A 238 12.89 9.40 -12.21
C GLY A 238 13.16 9.32 -13.73
N SER A 239 13.45 8.13 -14.26
CA SER A 239 13.57 7.86 -15.69
C SER A 239 12.28 7.29 -16.30
N GLY A 240 11.20 7.18 -15.52
CA GLY A 240 9.91 6.64 -15.95
C GLY A 240 9.86 5.12 -16.02
N ASN A 241 10.80 4.41 -15.40
CA ASN A 241 10.72 2.94 -15.34
C ASN A 241 9.84 2.50 -14.18
N LEU A 242 8.95 1.54 -14.45
CA LEU A 242 8.06 0.96 -13.48
C LEU A 242 8.74 -0.24 -12.81
N LEU A 243 8.90 -0.19 -11.49
CA LEU A 243 9.31 -1.30 -10.66
C LEU A 243 8.05 -1.92 -10.04
N VAL A 244 7.99 -3.25 -10.03
CA VAL A 244 6.86 -4.01 -9.50
C VAL A 244 7.36 -5.12 -8.59
N ALA A 245 6.81 -5.20 -7.38
CA ALA A 245 6.95 -6.37 -6.53
C ALA A 245 6.00 -7.45 -7.04
N ASP A 246 6.58 -8.44 -7.73
CA ASP A 246 5.87 -9.59 -8.29
C ASP A 246 5.75 -10.67 -7.20
N THR A 247 4.83 -10.40 -6.27
CA THR A 247 4.77 -10.98 -4.92
C THR A 247 4.84 -12.51 -4.90
N LEU A 248 3.97 -13.18 -5.65
CA LEU A 248 3.89 -14.64 -5.64
C LEU A 248 4.95 -15.31 -6.51
N ASN A 249 5.69 -14.54 -7.31
CA ASN A 249 6.90 -15.01 -7.99
C ASN A 249 8.19 -14.67 -7.22
N HIS A 250 8.07 -14.04 -6.04
CA HIS A 250 9.19 -13.77 -5.12
C HIS A 250 10.35 -12.99 -5.76
N ARG A 251 9.98 -11.96 -6.53
CA ARG A 251 10.92 -11.13 -7.27
C ARG A 251 10.44 -9.69 -7.37
N VAL A 252 11.36 -8.78 -7.65
CA VAL A 252 11.05 -7.42 -8.11
C VAL A 252 11.50 -7.31 -9.56
N VAL A 253 10.61 -6.81 -10.40
CA VAL A 253 10.83 -6.72 -11.84
C VAL A 253 10.65 -5.27 -12.30
N LYS A 254 11.52 -4.82 -13.20
CA LYS A 254 11.54 -3.48 -13.78
C LYS A 254 11.08 -3.53 -15.22
N TRP A 255 10.11 -2.68 -15.58
CA TRP A 255 9.68 -2.41 -16.95
C TRP A 255 10.15 -1.02 -17.35
N THR A 256 10.82 -0.95 -18.50
CA THR A 256 11.10 0.34 -19.14
C THR A 256 9.86 0.81 -19.90
N ASN A 257 9.81 2.09 -20.26
CA ASN A 257 8.65 2.64 -20.94
C ASN A 257 8.33 1.87 -22.23
N ASN A 258 7.08 1.42 -22.39
CA ASN A 258 6.59 0.59 -23.50
C ASN A 258 7.24 -0.80 -23.64
N ALA A 259 7.92 -1.31 -22.62
CA ALA A 259 8.44 -2.68 -22.63
C ALA A 259 7.30 -3.70 -22.61
N THR A 260 7.43 -4.78 -23.40
CA THR A 260 6.49 -5.91 -23.39
C THR A 260 6.86 -6.98 -22.37
N SER A 261 8.08 -6.93 -21.83
CA SER A 261 8.58 -7.82 -20.79
C SER A 261 9.47 -7.07 -19.81
N GLY A 262 9.58 -7.60 -18.59
CA GLY A 262 10.33 -7.01 -17.51
C GLY A 262 11.74 -7.58 -17.34
N ILE A 263 12.53 -6.93 -16.50
CA ILE A 263 13.88 -7.35 -16.11
C ILE A 263 13.87 -7.59 -14.60
N VAL A 264 14.26 -8.78 -14.15
CA VAL A 264 14.38 -9.08 -12.72
C VAL A 264 15.54 -8.26 -12.14
N ILE A 265 15.26 -7.44 -11.13
CA ILE A 265 16.24 -6.57 -10.48
C ILE A 265 16.52 -6.96 -9.02
N ALA A 266 15.67 -7.77 -8.41
CA ALA A 266 15.90 -8.37 -7.09
C ALA A 266 15.09 -9.67 -6.95
N GLY A 267 15.58 -10.62 -6.15
CA GLY A 267 14.95 -11.93 -6.01
C GLY A 267 15.05 -12.78 -7.29
N GLY A 268 14.07 -13.68 -7.49
CA GLY A 268 13.98 -14.52 -8.69
C GLY A 268 14.89 -15.76 -8.69
N GLN A 269 15.63 -16.02 -7.62
CA GLN A 269 16.43 -17.24 -7.40
C GLN A 269 15.70 -18.27 -6.51
N GLY A 270 14.39 -18.37 -6.72
CA GLY A 270 13.48 -19.14 -5.86
C GLY A 270 13.09 -18.41 -4.57
N GLN A 271 12.05 -18.95 -3.92
CA GLN A 271 11.63 -18.50 -2.59
C GLN A 271 12.71 -18.82 -1.56
N GLY A 272 13.01 -17.88 -0.67
CA GLY A 272 13.89 -18.13 0.47
C GLY A 272 14.41 -16.87 1.12
N SER A 273 15.41 -17.00 2.00
CA SER A 273 15.90 -15.94 2.87
C SER A 273 17.36 -15.53 2.60
N TYR A 274 18.02 -16.11 1.59
CA TYR A 274 19.36 -15.66 1.19
C TYR A 274 19.35 -14.25 0.58
N SER A 275 20.53 -13.66 0.38
CA SER A 275 20.71 -12.27 -0.09
C SER A 275 20.18 -11.98 -1.50
N VAL A 276 19.90 -13.02 -2.29
CA VAL A 276 19.37 -12.95 -3.67
C VAL A 276 17.97 -13.57 -3.77
N GLN A 277 17.38 -13.95 -2.64
CA GLN A 277 16.07 -14.56 -2.56
C GLN A 277 15.11 -13.64 -1.79
N LEU A 278 13.85 -13.75 -2.15
CA LEU A 278 12.75 -13.08 -1.48
C LEU A 278 11.68 -14.14 -1.15
N ASN A 279 10.74 -13.76 -0.30
CA ASN A 279 9.58 -14.52 0.10
C ASN A 279 8.40 -13.54 0.22
N THR A 280 7.51 -13.58 -0.77
CA THR A 280 6.32 -12.70 -0.87
C THR A 280 6.61 -11.21 -0.65
N PRO A 281 7.49 -10.57 -1.46
CA PRO A 281 7.75 -9.14 -1.35
C PRO A 281 6.48 -8.35 -1.62
N SER A 282 6.02 -7.55 -0.66
CA SER A 282 4.69 -6.89 -0.72
C SER A 282 4.77 -5.39 -1.01
N ALA A 283 5.84 -4.72 -0.62
CA ALA A 283 6.05 -3.30 -0.84
C ALA A 283 7.47 -3.02 -1.31
N ILE A 284 7.61 -1.98 -2.14
CA ILE A 284 8.90 -1.48 -2.63
C ILE A 284 8.93 0.04 -2.57
N ILE A 285 10.11 0.59 -2.30
CA ILE A 285 10.35 2.03 -2.38
C ILE A 285 11.80 2.28 -2.80
N VAL A 286 12.03 3.37 -3.52
CA VAL A 286 13.37 3.79 -3.94
C VAL A 286 13.70 5.11 -3.24
N ASP A 287 14.88 5.18 -2.62
CA ASP A 287 15.36 6.43 -2.00
C ASP A 287 16.01 7.38 -3.02
N ASP A 288 16.37 8.58 -2.57
CA ASP A 288 17.03 9.60 -3.40
C ASP A 288 18.41 9.18 -3.93
N TYR A 289 19.01 8.10 -3.40
CA TYR A 289 20.27 7.52 -3.85
C TYR A 289 20.07 6.34 -4.82
N GLU A 290 18.83 6.11 -5.27
CA GLU A 290 18.41 4.99 -6.10
C GLU A 290 18.64 3.61 -5.46
N ASN A 291 18.63 3.52 -4.13
CA ASN A 291 18.59 2.24 -3.43
C ASN A 291 17.14 1.74 -3.39
N LEU A 292 16.95 0.48 -3.77
CA LEU A 292 15.67 -0.21 -3.68
C LEU A 292 15.52 -0.85 -2.30
N PHE A 293 14.50 -0.43 -1.55
CA PHE A 293 14.05 -1.08 -0.33
C PHE A 293 12.86 -1.98 -0.65
N ILE A 294 12.90 -3.21 -0.16
CA ILE A 294 11.89 -4.23 -0.41
C ILE A 294 11.42 -4.74 0.94
N LEU A 295 10.10 -4.70 1.13
CA LEU A 295 9.45 -5.37 2.25
C LEU A 295 9.27 -6.84 1.91
N ASP A 296 10.21 -7.65 2.38
CA ASP A 296 10.27 -9.09 2.16
C ASP A 296 9.38 -9.80 3.19
N ALA A 297 8.06 -9.62 3.03
CA ALA A 297 7.07 -9.84 4.09
C ALA A 297 7.02 -11.27 4.61
N GLY A 298 7.16 -12.28 3.74
CA GLY A 298 7.21 -13.67 4.17
C GLY A 298 8.43 -14.02 5.02
N ASN A 299 9.50 -13.21 4.93
CA ASN A 299 10.67 -13.30 5.78
C ASN A 299 10.68 -12.22 6.89
N GLN A 300 9.62 -11.41 7.01
CA GLN A 300 9.46 -10.37 8.04
C GLN A 300 10.69 -9.46 8.17
N ARG A 301 11.23 -9.05 7.02
CA ARG A 301 12.44 -8.23 6.95
C ARG A 301 12.34 -7.17 5.86
N ILE A 302 13.21 -6.18 5.94
CA ILE A 302 13.42 -5.20 4.89
C ILE A 302 14.79 -5.41 4.29
N MET A 303 14.82 -5.56 2.97
CA MET A 303 16.04 -5.71 2.20
C MET A 303 16.35 -4.41 1.47
N ARG A 304 17.60 -3.97 1.51
CA ARG A 304 18.11 -2.88 0.67
C ARG A 304 19.02 -3.43 -0.41
N TYR A 305 18.69 -3.13 -1.65
CA TYR A 305 19.52 -3.37 -2.83
C TYR A 305 20.10 -2.03 -3.28
N SER A 306 21.42 -1.91 -3.27
CA SER A 306 22.07 -0.70 -3.80
C SER A 306 21.86 -0.61 -5.31
N ARG A 307 21.85 0.60 -5.87
CA ARG A 307 21.66 0.82 -7.33
C ARG A 307 22.51 -0.15 -8.16
N GLY A 308 21.85 -0.99 -8.98
CA GLY A 308 22.50 -1.96 -9.87
C GLY A 308 23.03 -3.24 -9.20
N SER A 309 22.91 -3.39 -7.88
CA SER A 309 23.27 -4.61 -7.16
C SER A 309 22.21 -5.69 -7.36
N SER A 310 22.63 -6.92 -7.61
CA SER A 310 21.79 -8.11 -7.53
C SER A 310 21.74 -8.72 -6.12
N PHE A 311 22.53 -8.20 -5.19
CA PHE A 311 22.59 -8.64 -3.79
C PHE A 311 21.92 -7.63 -2.88
N GLY A 312 20.98 -8.11 -2.08
CA GLY A 312 20.34 -7.35 -1.03
C GLY A 312 21.03 -7.54 0.33
N VAL A 313 20.96 -6.51 1.15
CA VAL A 313 21.38 -6.53 2.55
C VAL A 313 20.13 -6.36 3.41
N THR A 314 19.95 -7.23 4.41
CA THR A 314 18.90 -7.03 5.42
C THR A 314 19.25 -5.78 6.22
N VAL A 315 18.38 -4.79 6.15
CA VAL A 315 18.53 -3.55 6.91
C VAL A 315 17.70 -3.57 8.20
N PHE A 316 16.61 -4.35 8.24
CA PHE A 316 15.74 -4.50 9.41
C PHE A 316 14.99 -5.85 9.40
N GLY A 317 14.60 -6.35 10.57
CA GLY A 317 13.82 -7.59 10.74
C GLY A 317 14.59 -8.89 10.44
N GLY A 318 13.88 -10.00 10.35
CA GLY A 318 14.44 -11.32 9.98
C GLY A 318 14.95 -12.21 11.14
N SER A 319 14.78 -11.79 12.39
CA SER A 319 14.94 -12.68 13.57
C SER A 319 13.63 -13.41 13.88
N ASN A 320 13.71 -14.57 14.53
CA ASN A 320 12.64 -15.56 14.76
C ASN A 320 11.42 -15.08 15.59
N ASP A 321 11.21 -13.77 15.72
CA ASP A 321 10.06 -13.19 16.39
C ASP A 321 8.90 -13.08 15.40
N ASN A 322 7.70 -13.44 15.85
CA ASN A 322 6.48 -13.19 15.11
C ASN A 322 6.26 -11.66 15.07
N GLY A 323 6.54 -11.00 13.95
CA GLY A 323 6.44 -9.55 13.73
C GLY A 323 7.78 -8.89 13.37
N PHE A 324 7.76 -7.59 13.03
CA PHE A 324 8.97 -6.80 12.77
C PHE A 324 9.81 -6.49 14.04
N GLY A 325 9.92 -7.46 14.97
CA GLY A 325 10.74 -7.37 16.17
C GLY A 325 10.18 -6.45 17.27
N THR A 326 10.63 -6.71 18.49
CA THR A 326 10.22 -6.01 19.72
C THR A 326 10.60 -4.51 19.70
N VAL A 327 9.58 -3.66 19.84
CA VAL A 327 9.70 -2.27 20.36
C VAL A 327 9.81 -2.30 21.86
#